data_AF-A0A0M0JB69-F1
#
_entry.id   AF-A0A0M0JB69-F1
#
_cell.length_a   1.000
_cell.length_b   1.000
_cell.length_c   1.000
_cell.angle_alpha   90.00
_cell.angle_beta   90.00
_cell.angle_gamma   90.00
#
_symmetry.space_group_name_H-M   'P 1'
#
loop_
_entity.id
_entity.type
_entity.pdbx_description
1 polymer ?
#
loop_
_entity_poly.entity_id
_entity_poly.type
_entity_poly.pdbx_seq_one_letter_code
_entity_poly.pdbx_strand_id
1 'polypeptide(L)'
;LRQPKKKERQRQAPASPKAEAEEQAREQAVQTAATAQAATAAAAAKEAEHPPPNFICSITHDLMIDPVSAADGHTYERRAIEEWLVGHSTSPMTGAELEVKMLFPNLAIRCLIHTWQEDLRSAGAS
;
A
#
# COMPACT_ATOMS: atom_id res chain seq x y z
N LEU A 1 27.04 -70.56 -35.80
CA LEU A 1 27.10 -69.09 -36.02
C LEU A 1 25.95 -68.67 -36.94
N ARG A 2 25.05 -67.80 -36.46
CA ARG A 2 24.34 -66.70 -37.18
C ARG A 2 23.06 -66.36 -36.40
N GLN A 3 23.01 -65.16 -35.81
CA GLN A 3 21.80 -64.57 -35.24
C GLN A 3 21.02 -63.81 -36.33
N PRO A 4 19.69 -63.68 -36.24
CA PRO A 4 18.98 -62.55 -36.81
C PRO A 4 18.76 -61.48 -35.73
N LYS A 5 19.36 -60.31 -35.90
CA LYS A 5 19.09 -59.12 -35.09
C LYS A 5 17.73 -58.53 -35.51
N LYS A 6 16.71 -58.59 -34.64
CA LYS A 6 15.54 -57.73 -34.76
C LYS A 6 16.00 -56.28 -34.57
N LYS A 7 15.89 -55.47 -35.62
CA LYS A 7 16.15 -54.04 -35.57
C LYS A 7 14.88 -53.36 -35.06
N GLU A 8 14.80 -53.17 -33.74
CA GLU A 8 13.77 -52.34 -33.11
C GLU A 8 13.89 -50.92 -33.68
N ARG A 9 12.98 -50.51 -34.56
CA ARG A 9 12.85 -49.10 -34.93
C ARG A 9 12.19 -48.41 -33.75
N GLN A 10 13.00 -47.84 -32.86
CA GLN A 10 12.52 -46.81 -31.94
C GLN A 10 11.97 -45.65 -32.78
N ARG A 11 10.65 -45.64 -32.94
CA ARG A 11 9.90 -44.44 -33.33
C ARG A 11 9.82 -43.58 -32.08
N GLN A 12 10.76 -42.67 -31.90
CA GLN A 12 10.47 -41.48 -31.12
C GLN A 12 9.50 -40.65 -31.95
N ALA A 13 8.24 -40.62 -31.52
CA ALA A 13 7.27 -39.66 -32.06
C ALA A 13 7.65 -38.28 -31.49
N PRO A 14 7.79 -37.23 -32.31
CA PRO A 14 7.81 -35.88 -31.78
C PRO A 14 6.47 -35.61 -31.09
N ALA A 15 6.49 -34.85 -30.00
CA ALA A 15 5.27 -34.38 -29.35
C ALA A 15 4.38 -33.71 -30.41
N SER A 16 3.06 -33.93 -30.35
CA SER A 16 2.14 -33.30 -31.29
C SER A 16 2.12 -31.79 -31.03
N PRO A 17 2.16 -30.93 -32.06
CA PRO A 17 2.23 -29.48 -31.90
C PRO A 17 1.08 -28.87 -31.08
N LYS A 18 -0.04 -29.60 -30.95
CA LYS A 18 -1.16 -29.25 -30.08
C LYS A 18 -0.83 -29.36 -28.59
N ALA A 19 -0.08 -30.39 -28.18
CA ALA A 19 0.29 -30.61 -26.78
C ALA A 19 1.33 -29.57 -26.32
N GLU A 20 2.29 -29.23 -27.18
CA GLU A 20 3.29 -28.19 -26.91
C GLU A 20 2.63 -26.79 -26.79
N ALA A 21 1.63 -26.50 -27.62
CA ALA A 21 0.87 -25.25 -27.53
C ALA A 21 0.02 -25.16 -26.24
N GLU A 22 -0.58 -26.27 -25.79
CA GLU A 22 -1.33 -26.32 -24.53
C GLU A 22 -0.42 -26.17 -23.29
N GLU A 23 0.79 -26.74 -23.33
CA GLU A 23 1.80 -26.60 -22.28
C GLU A 23 2.34 -25.16 -22.22
N GLN A 24 2.71 -24.58 -23.36
CA GLN A 24 3.12 -23.17 -23.45
C GLN A 24 2.03 -22.20 -22.99
N ALA A 25 0.76 -22.48 -23.28
CA ALA A 25 -0.35 -21.65 -22.81
C ALA A 25 -0.51 -21.71 -21.28
N ARG A 26 -0.28 -22.86 -20.65
CA ARG A 26 -0.28 -23.01 -19.19
C ARG A 26 0.89 -22.26 -18.56
N GLU A 27 2.09 -22.40 -19.11
CA GLU A 27 3.29 -21.69 -18.65
C GLU A 27 3.12 -20.17 -18.80
N GLN A 28 2.60 -19.70 -19.94
CA GLN A 28 2.27 -18.29 -20.14
C GLN A 28 1.22 -17.80 -19.14
N ALA A 29 0.17 -18.57 -18.86
CA ALA A 29 -0.83 -18.19 -17.86
C ALA A 29 -0.22 -18.05 -16.46
N VAL A 30 0.67 -18.97 -16.06
CA VAL A 30 1.40 -18.89 -14.79
C VAL A 30 2.32 -17.67 -14.75
N GLN A 31 3.06 -17.41 -15.83
CA GLN A 31 3.95 -16.25 -15.94
C GLN A 31 3.15 -14.94 -15.88
N THR A 32 2.04 -14.84 -16.61
CA THR A 32 1.19 -13.65 -16.65
C THR A 32 0.60 -13.36 -15.27
N ALA A 33 0.16 -14.39 -14.53
CA ALA A 33 -0.32 -14.25 -13.15
C ALA A 33 0.78 -13.78 -12.19
N ALA A 34 2.01 -14.30 -12.31
CA ALA A 34 3.14 -13.88 -11.48
C ALA A 34 3.54 -12.41 -11.75
N THR A 35 3.59 -11.99 -13.01
CA THR A 35 3.86 -10.57 -13.36
C THR A 35 2.74 -9.64 -12.87
N ALA A 36 1.47 -10.06 -12.96
CA ALA A 36 0.36 -9.29 -12.43
C ALA A 36 0.48 -9.11 -10.91
N GLN A 37 0.78 -10.18 -10.16
CA GLN A 37 1.00 -10.11 -8.71
C GLN A 37 2.19 -9.21 -8.33
N ALA A 38 3.29 -9.26 -9.08
CA ALA A 38 4.44 -8.39 -8.85
C ALA A 38 4.09 -6.91 -9.09
N ALA A 39 3.27 -6.60 -10.10
CA ALA A 39 2.80 -5.25 -10.37
C ALA A 39 1.86 -4.72 -9.27
N THR A 40 0.95 -5.54 -8.75
CA THR A 40 0.10 -5.15 -7.61
C THR A 40 0.92 -4.93 -6.34
N ALA A 41 1.90 -5.78 -6.07
CA ALA A 41 2.80 -5.62 -4.92
C ALA A 41 3.63 -4.33 -5.04
N ALA A 42 4.15 -4.03 -6.23
CA ALA A 42 4.90 -2.80 -6.49
C ALA A 42 4.03 -1.53 -6.35
N ALA A 43 2.77 -1.58 -6.79
CA ALA A 43 1.83 -0.47 -6.62
C ALA A 43 1.48 -0.24 -5.14
N ALA A 44 1.21 -1.31 -4.39
CA ALA A 44 0.94 -1.23 -2.95
C ALA A 44 2.15 -0.70 -2.15
N ALA A 45 3.37 -1.12 -2.52
CA ALA A 45 4.60 -0.59 -1.93
C ALA A 45 4.78 0.92 -2.21
N LYS A 46 4.35 1.39 -3.39
CA LYS A 46 4.43 2.80 -3.77
C LYS A 46 3.34 3.67 -3.10
N GLU A 47 2.16 3.11 -2.82
CA GLU A 47 1.15 3.79 -2.00
C GLU A 47 1.56 3.88 -0.53
N ALA A 48 2.28 2.89 0.00
CA ALA A 48 2.78 2.92 1.37
C ALA A 48 3.77 4.07 1.63
N GLU A 49 4.51 4.53 0.60
CA GLU A 49 5.47 5.63 0.66
C GLU A 49 4.81 6.98 1.03
N HIS A 50 3.55 7.16 0.67
CA HIS A 50 2.82 8.39 1.00
C HIS A 50 2.06 8.23 2.33
N PRO A 51 2.07 9.27 3.20
CA PRO A 51 1.25 9.24 4.40
C PRO A 51 -0.23 9.08 4.06
N PRO A 52 -0.95 8.19 4.77
CA PRO A 52 -2.41 8.18 4.75
C PRO A 52 -3.00 9.58 4.97
N PRO A 53 -4.07 9.97 4.25
CA PRO A 53 -4.63 11.33 4.33
C PRO A 53 -5.03 11.77 5.74
N ASN A 54 -5.49 10.83 6.57
CA ASN A 54 -5.87 11.08 7.96
C ASN A 54 -4.67 11.36 8.90
N PHE A 55 -3.44 11.25 8.41
CA PHE A 55 -2.22 11.63 9.13
C PHE A 55 -1.76 13.05 8.80
N ILE A 56 -2.33 13.65 7.75
CA ILE A 56 -1.99 14.99 7.30
C ILE A 56 -2.90 16.00 7.98
N CYS A 57 -2.32 17.07 8.53
CA CYS A 57 -3.09 18.17 9.08
C CYS A 57 -3.65 19.02 7.93
N SER A 58 -4.95 19.33 7.96
CA SER A 58 -5.59 20.18 6.97
C SER A 58 -5.21 21.68 7.05
N ILE A 59 -4.53 22.10 8.12
CA ILE A 59 -4.02 23.47 8.26
C ILE A 59 -2.61 23.57 7.68
N THR A 60 -1.69 22.72 8.14
CA THR A 60 -0.27 22.76 7.73
C THR A 60 -0.02 22.05 6.40
N HIS A 61 -0.91 21.13 6.01
CA HIS A 61 -0.73 20.22 4.88
C HIS A 61 0.47 19.27 5.03
N ASP A 62 0.93 19.08 6.28
CA ASP A 62 2.05 18.22 6.64
C ASP A 62 1.62 17.09 7.58
N LEU A 63 2.47 16.08 7.72
CA LEU A 63 2.30 14.99 8.67
C LEU A 63 2.21 15.53 10.11
N MET A 64 1.20 15.11 10.85
CA MET A 64 1.01 15.49 12.25
C MET A 64 2.08 14.86 13.15
N ILE A 65 2.69 15.68 14.00
CA ILE A 65 3.64 15.27 15.05
C ILE A 65 2.90 15.18 16.39
N ASP A 66 2.05 16.16 16.68
CA ASP A 66 1.21 16.22 17.88
C ASP A 66 -0.28 16.33 17.49
N PRO A 67 -0.91 15.23 17.05
CA PRO A 67 -2.30 15.24 16.65
C PRO A 67 -3.22 15.53 17.84
N VAL A 68 -4.11 16.50 17.67
CA VAL A 68 -5.16 16.86 18.62
C VAL A 68 -6.53 16.94 17.93
N SER A 69 -7.56 16.49 18.62
CA SER A 69 -8.94 16.62 18.18
C SER A 69 -9.58 17.91 18.72
N ALA A 70 -10.30 18.61 17.86
CA ALA A 70 -11.18 19.72 18.26
C ALA A 70 -12.62 19.22 18.50
N ALA A 71 -13.49 20.12 18.96
CA ALA A 71 -14.89 19.80 19.29
C ALA A 71 -15.73 19.31 18.09
N ASP A 72 -15.29 19.60 16.87
CA ASP A 72 -15.90 19.14 15.62
C ASP A 72 -15.53 17.69 15.26
N GLY A 73 -14.66 17.04 16.04
CA GLY A 73 -14.19 15.68 15.82
C GLY A 73 -13.05 15.56 14.80
N HIS A 74 -12.60 16.65 14.19
CA HIS A 74 -11.44 16.63 13.30
C HIS A 74 -10.14 16.69 14.08
N THR A 75 -9.08 16.11 13.50
CA THR A 75 -7.74 16.08 14.08
C THR A 75 -6.80 17.00 13.32
N TYR A 76 -5.99 17.76 14.04
CA TYR A 76 -5.05 18.75 13.52
C TYR A 76 -3.70 18.63 14.22
N GLU A 77 -2.66 19.22 13.64
CA GLU A 77 -1.40 19.48 14.34
C GLU A 77 -1.64 20.52 15.45
N ARG A 78 -1.21 20.23 16.69
CA ARG A 78 -1.47 21.06 17.87
C ARG A 78 -1.18 22.53 17.65
N ARG A 79 0.06 22.85 17.24
CA ARG A 79 0.50 24.24 17.09
C ARG A 79 -0.38 25.01 16.11
N ALA A 80 -0.73 24.37 15.00
CA ALA A 80 -1.50 25.00 13.94
C ALA A 80 -2.93 25.32 14.37
N ILE A 81 -3.60 24.40 15.07
CA ILE A 81 -4.96 24.67 15.56
C ILE A 81 -4.96 25.65 16.74
N GLU A 82 -3.94 25.62 17.61
CA GLU A 82 -3.79 26.60 18.69
C GLU A 82 -3.64 28.02 18.12
N GLU A 83 -2.79 28.21 17.11
CA GLU A 83 -2.63 29.49 16.40
C GLU A 83 -3.91 29.94 15.71
N TRP A 84 -4.62 29.03 15.03
CA TRP A 84 -5.91 29.33 14.40
C TRP A 84 -6.94 29.88 15.39
N LEU A 85 -7.05 29.24 16.56
CA LEU A 85 -8.03 29.57 17.60
C LEU A 85 -7.77 30.89 18.34
N VAL A 86 -6.58 31.50 18.16
CA VAL A 86 -6.30 32.86 18.64
C VAL A 86 -7.19 33.89 17.94
N GLY A 87 -7.40 33.73 16.64
CA GLY A 87 -8.18 34.66 15.81
C GLY A 87 -9.58 34.16 15.43
N HIS A 88 -9.84 32.87 15.57
CA HIS A 88 -11.04 32.23 15.04
C HIS A 88 -11.75 31.38 16.10
N SER A 89 -13.05 31.16 15.90
CA SER A 89 -13.89 30.26 16.70
C SER A 89 -14.55 29.20 15.83
N THR A 90 -13.96 28.90 14.66
CA THR A 90 -14.52 28.02 13.64
C THR A 90 -13.60 26.83 13.38
N SER A 91 -14.16 25.76 12.84
CA SER A 91 -13.44 24.61 12.31
C SER A 91 -12.62 25.04 11.08
N PRO A 92 -11.31 24.77 11.04
CA PRO A 92 -10.51 24.95 9.83
C PRO A 92 -10.98 24.07 8.67
N MET A 93 -11.57 22.90 8.97
CA MET A 93 -12.00 21.94 7.95
C MET A 93 -13.35 22.33 7.31
N THR A 94 -14.32 22.76 8.12
CA THR A 94 -15.71 22.98 7.66
C THR A 94 -16.13 24.44 7.65
N GLY A 95 -15.40 25.32 8.33
CA GLY A 95 -15.78 26.71 8.56
C GLY A 95 -16.92 26.91 9.56
N ALA A 96 -17.51 25.84 10.10
CA ALA A 96 -18.59 25.93 11.09
C ALA A 96 -18.05 26.40 12.45
N GLU A 97 -18.88 27.06 13.28
CA GLU A 97 -18.48 27.41 14.65
C GLU A 97 -18.16 26.17 15.50
N LEU A 98 -17.13 26.29 16.32
CA LEU A 98 -16.78 25.29 17.33
C LEU A 98 -17.49 25.63 18.64
N GLU A 99 -18.24 24.67 19.17
CA GLU A 99 -18.94 24.83 20.46
C GLU A 99 -17.98 25.19 21.60
N VAL A 100 -16.78 24.61 21.58
CA VAL A 100 -15.69 24.92 22.52
C VAL A 100 -14.34 24.94 21.81
N LYS A 101 -13.42 25.78 22.30
CA LYS A 101 -12.03 25.88 21.81
C LYS A 101 -11.08 24.88 22.49
N MET A 102 -11.61 23.87 23.17
CA MET A 102 -10.81 22.89 23.90
C MET A 102 -10.25 21.85 22.94
N LEU A 103 -8.98 21.48 23.13
CA LEU A 103 -8.28 20.51 22.29
C LEU A 103 -7.94 19.26 23.11
N PHE A 104 -8.19 18.10 22.51
CA PHE A 104 -7.98 16.81 23.15
C PHE A 104 -6.84 16.06 22.43
N PRO A 105 -5.80 15.57 23.12
CA PRO A 105 -4.77 14.75 22.48
C PRO A 105 -5.36 13.52 21.77
N ASN A 106 -5.02 13.31 20.50
CA ASN A 106 -5.43 12.13 19.75
C ASN A 106 -4.28 11.11 19.72
N LEU A 107 -4.13 10.39 20.84
CA LEU A 107 -3.05 9.41 20.99
C LEU A 107 -3.18 8.24 19.99
N ALA A 108 -4.41 7.89 19.57
CA ALA A 108 -4.63 6.83 18.60
C ALA A 108 -4.00 7.18 17.24
N ILE A 109 -4.26 8.39 16.71
CA ILE A 109 -3.63 8.85 15.47
C ILE A 109 -2.11 8.96 15.64
N ARG A 110 -1.62 9.45 16.78
CA ARG A 110 -0.17 9.53 17.04
C ARG A 110 0.51 8.16 16.96
N CYS A 111 -0.09 7.14 17.57
CA CYS A 111 0.43 5.77 17.51
C CYS A 111 0.41 5.22 16.08
N LEU A 112 -0.67 5.44 15.34
CA LEU A 112 -0.79 4.98 13.94
C LEU A 112 0.27 5.62 13.02
N ILE A 113 0.52 6.93 13.19
CA ILE A 113 1.59 7.63 12.45
C ILE A 113 2.95 7.01 12.76
N HIS A 114 3.23 6.74 14.04
CA HIS A 114 4.50 6.14 14.45
C HIS A 114 4.68 4.75 13.83
N THR A 115 3.68 3.88 13.92
CA THR A 115 3.73 2.55 13.31
C THR A 115 3.96 2.62 11.80
N TRP A 116 3.26 3.52 11.10
CA TRP A 116 3.47 3.72 9.67
C TRP A 116 4.90 4.16 9.32
N GLN A 117 5.50 5.05 10.12
CA GLN A 117 6.90 5.46 9.94
C GLN A 117 7.90 4.32 10.20
N GLU A 118 7.60 3.44 11.16
CA GLU A 118 8.42 2.26 11.45
C GLU A 118 8.37 1.23 10.33
N ASP A 119 7.18 0.98 9.78
CA ASP A 119 6.98 0.06 8.66
C ASP A 119 7.75 0.53 7.41
N LEU A 120 7.68 1.83 7.11
CA LEU A 120 8.46 2.43 6.01
C LEU A 120 9.96 2.28 6.18
N ARG A 121 10.46 2.51 7.39
CA ARG A 121 11.90 2.37 7.69
C ARG A 121 12.36 0.93 7.54
N SER A 122 11.53 -0.02 7.96
CA SER A 122 11.81 -1.45 7.86
C SER A 122 11.81 -1.94 6.42
N ALA A 123 10.90 -1.41 5.59
CA ALA A 123 10.83 -1.71 4.16
C ALA A 123 12.01 -1.14 3.36
N GLY A 124 12.50 0.05 3.72
CA GLY A 124 13.67 0.66 3.07
C GLY A 124 15.05 0.15 3.55
N ALA A 125 15.07 -0.66 4.62
CA ALA A 125 16.30 -1.24 5.19
C ALA A 125 16.60 -2.68 4.71
N SER A 126 15.77 -3.22 3.80
CA SER A 126 15.96 -4.54 3.14
C SER A 126 16.40 -4.37 1.69
#